data_AF-A0A2D5IIH8-F1
#
_entry.id   AF-A0A2D5IIH8-F1
#
_cell.length_a   1.000
_cell.length_b   1.000
_cell.length_c   1.000
_cell.angle_alpha   90.00
_cell.angle_beta   90.00
_cell.angle_gamma   90.00
#
_symmetry.space_group_name_H-M   'P 1'
#
loop_
_entity.id
_entity.type
_entity.pdbx_description
1 polymer ?
#
loop_
_entity_poly.entity_id
_entity_poly.type
_entity_poly.pdbx_seq_one_letter_code
_entity_poly.pdbx_strand_id
1 'polypeptide(L)'
;MSALTDTFSINWRCRHTWRRSSKNTLWCLLGCSIGDLGTIAFFQYTGIPWSTLAIMSLAICNGLLTSIALETVILMRQMALKVAFQTAIGMSLISMISMEAAMNLVDVWLTGGAKLTWWVIPFMLLAGFITPLPYNYWRLKALGKACH
;
A
#
# COMPACT_ATOMS: atom_id res chain seq x y z
N MET A 1 -36.05 -23.69 7.69
CA MET A 1 -35.64 -22.29 7.46
C MET A 1 -35.13 -21.73 8.79
N SER A 2 -34.19 -20.78 8.76
CA SER A 2 -33.45 -20.21 9.91
C SER A 2 -32.12 -20.92 10.25
N ALA A 3 -31.26 -21.08 9.24
CA ALA A 3 -29.83 -21.19 9.48
C ALA A 3 -29.32 -19.78 9.84
N LEU A 4 -28.85 -19.67 11.07
CA LEU A 4 -28.43 -18.47 11.76
C LEU A 4 -27.44 -17.65 10.90
N THR A 5 -27.83 -16.40 10.66
CA THR A 5 -26.97 -15.32 10.22
C THR A 5 -25.86 -15.15 11.27
N ASP A 6 -24.72 -15.79 11.07
CA ASP A 6 -23.49 -15.46 11.78
C ASP A 6 -23.11 -14.04 11.36
N THR A 7 -23.66 -13.06 12.06
CA THR A 7 -23.18 -11.68 11.96
C THR A 7 -21.74 -11.71 12.42
N PHE A 8 -20.80 -11.73 11.47
CA PHE A 8 -19.39 -11.40 11.71
C PHE A 8 -19.37 -10.04 12.41
N SER A 9 -19.43 -10.02 13.74
CA SER A 9 -19.38 -8.79 14.51
C SER A 9 -17.93 -8.33 14.46
N ILE A 10 -17.60 -7.53 13.45
CA ILE A 10 -16.27 -6.96 13.25
C ILE A 10 -16.05 -5.98 14.40
N ASN A 11 -15.38 -6.45 15.45
CA ASN A 11 -15.01 -5.60 16.57
C ASN A 11 -13.85 -4.71 16.11
N TRP A 12 -14.10 -3.41 15.91
CA TRP A 12 -13.12 -2.40 15.51
C TRP A 12 -12.21 -1.91 16.64
N ARG A 13 -12.40 -2.38 17.88
CA ARG A 13 -11.59 -1.98 19.05
C ARG A 13 -10.42 -2.92 19.33
N CYS A 14 -10.21 -3.94 18.50
CA CYS A 14 -9.16 -4.93 18.74
C CYS A 14 -7.76 -4.37 18.44
N ARG A 15 -7.05 -3.97 19.50
CA ARG A 15 -5.70 -3.37 19.41
C ARG A 15 -4.68 -4.29 18.73
N HIS A 16 -4.78 -5.60 18.94
CA HIS A 16 -3.87 -6.56 18.31
C HIS A 16 -4.02 -6.59 16.78
N THR A 17 -5.27 -6.61 16.29
CA THR A 17 -5.55 -6.57 14.85
C THR A 17 -5.07 -5.26 14.22
N TRP A 18 -5.32 -4.12 14.87
CA TRP A 18 -4.80 -2.82 14.41
C TRP A 18 -3.28 -2.79 14.35
N ARG A 19 -2.59 -3.31 15.36
CA ARG A 19 -1.12 -3.34 15.37
C ARG A 19 -0.58 -4.19 14.23
N ARG A 20 -1.24 -5.30 13.90
CA ARG A 20 -0.82 -6.19 12.80
C ARG A 20 -1.14 -5.57 11.44
N SER A 21 -2.33 -4.99 11.25
CA SER A 21 -2.68 -4.30 10.00
C SER A 21 -1.80 -3.09 9.75
N SER A 22 -1.49 -2.28 10.77
CA SER A 22 -0.58 -1.14 10.66
C SER A 22 0.83 -1.57 10.25
N LYS A 23 1.38 -2.64 10.83
CA LYS A 23 2.73 -3.13 10.45
C LYS A 23 2.78 -3.58 8.99
N ASN A 24 1.78 -4.34 8.54
CA ASN A 24 1.72 -4.79 7.14
C ASN A 24 1.57 -3.59 6.19
N THR A 25 0.70 -2.65 6.54
CA THR A 25 0.49 -1.43 5.76
C THR A 25 1.75 -0.57 5.71
N LEU A 26 2.51 -0.50 6.80
CA LEU A 26 3.76 0.25 6.86
C LEU A 26 4.85 -0.37 5.97
N TRP A 27 4.96 -1.70 5.92
CA TRP A 27 5.90 -2.39 5.04
C TRP A 27 5.58 -2.18 3.57
N CYS A 28 4.29 -2.27 3.23
CA CYS A 28 3.77 -1.96 1.91
C CYS A 28 4.04 -0.50 1.53
N LEU A 29 3.72 0.46 2.42
CA LEU A 29 3.98 1.88 2.21
C LEU A 29 5.46 2.15 1.97
N LEU A 30 6.33 1.56 2.79
CA LEU A 30 7.77 1.73 2.66
C LEU A 30 8.27 1.24 1.30
N GLY A 31 7.79 0.08 0.83
CA GLY A 31 8.11 -0.41 -0.52
C GLY A 31 7.60 0.51 -1.62
N CYS A 32 6.30 0.82 -1.61
CA CYS A 32 5.64 1.69 -2.57
C CYS A 32 6.33 3.06 -2.67
N SER A 33 6.59 3.72 -1.54
CA SER A 33 7.24 5.03 -1.50
C SER A 33 8.68 5.02 -2.00
N ILE A 34 9.44 3.93 -1.83
CA ILE A 34 10.79 3.84 -2.40
C ILE A 34 10.72 3.84 -3.93
N GLY A 35 9.79 3.07 -4.52
CA GLY A 35 9.61 3.02 -5.97
C GLY A 35 9.05 4.33 -6.54
N ASP A 36 8.04 4.89 -5.89
CA ASP A 36 7.35 6.12 -6.31
C ASP A 36 8.30 7.33 -6.23
N LEU A 37 8.85 7.61 -5.04
CA LEU A 37 9.81 8.71 -4.85
C LEU A 37 11.05 8.54 -5.71
N GLY A 38 11.57 7.32 -5.86
CA GLY A 38 12.74 7.03 -6.69
C GLY A 38 12.48 7.32 -8.17
N THR A 39 11.29 6.97 -8.67
CA THR A 39 10.91 7.24 -10.06
C THR A 39 10.73 8.74 -10.29
N ILE A 40 9.98 9.43 -9.42
CA ILE A 40 9.74 10.87 -9.56
C ILE A 40 11.06 11.65 -9.43
N ALA A 41 11.92 11.31 -8.45
CA ALA A 41 13.21 11.96 -8.26
C ALA A 41 14.15 11.74 -9.46
N PHE A 42 14.14 10.55 -10.06
CA PHE A 42 14.93 10.27 -11.26
C PHE A 42 14.52 11.16 -12.44
N PHE A 43 13.21 11.28 -12.70
CA PHE A 43 12.70 12.16 -13.77
C PHE A 43 12.95 13.64 -13.48
N GLN A 44 12.88 14.06 -12.22
CA GLN A 44 13.22 15.42 -11.82
C GLN A 44 14.70 15.75 -12.03
N TYR A 45 15.61 14.82 -11.68
CA TYR A 45 17.04 15.05 -11.80
C TYR A 45 17.53 14.97 -13.26
N THR A 46 16.95 14.06 -14.05
CA THR A 46 17.29 13.91 -15.47
C THR A 46 16.67 14.98 -16.36
N GLY A 47 15.65 15.69 -15.88
CA GLY A 47 15.02 16.81 -16.59
C GLY A 47 14.29 16.39 -17.87
N ILE A 48 13.94 15.12 -18.01
CA ILE A 48 13.25 14.60 -19.21
C ILE A 48 11.82 15.16 -19.23
N PRO A 49 11.40 15.89 -20.30
CA PRO A 49 10.06 16.44 -20.39
C PRO A 49 9.06 15.36 -20.79
N TRP A 50 8.66 14.55 -19.81
CA TRP A 50 7.59 13.56 -19.95
C TRP A 50 6.26 14.09 -19.39
N SER A 51 5.15 13.54 -19.88
CA SER A 51 3.84 13.91 -19.35
C SER A 51 3.72 13.44 -17.90
N THR A 52 3.13 14.29 -17.06
CA THR A 52 2.85 14.02 -15.65
C THR A 52 2.18 12.65 -15.45
N LEU A 53 1.19 12.33 -16.28
CA LEU A 53 0.48 11.03 -16.26
C LEU A 53 1.39 9.83 -16.54
N ALA A 54 2.38 9.96 -17.43
CA ALA A 54 3.31 8.88 -17.74
C ALA A 54 4.31 8.65 -16.60
N ILE A 55 4.82 9.73 -15.99
CA ILE A 55 5.71 9.63 -14.83
C ILE A 55 4.98 8.97 -13.67
N MET A 56 3.75 9.42 -13.38
CA MET A 56 2.91 8.87 -12.31
C MET A 56 2.57 7.40 -12.54
N SER A 57 2.21 6.98 -13.76
CA SER A 57 1.91 5.56 -14.01
C SER A 57 3.14 4.66 -13.85
N LEU A 58 4.33 5.14 -14.25
CA LEU A 58 5.60 4.44 -14.00
C LEU A 58 5.95 4.39 -12.53
N ALA A 59 5.75 5.48 -11.81
CA ALA A 59 5.93 5.56 -10.37
C ALA A 59 5.07 4.51 -9.66
N ILE A 60 3.79 4.42 -10.00
CA ILE A 60 2.88 3.40 -9.47
C ILE A 60 3.38 1.99 -9.82
N CYS A 61 3.72 1.72 -11.08
CA CYS A 61 4.23 0.40 -11.48
C CYS A 61 5.50 0.01 -10.69
N ASN A 62 6.44 0.93 -10.54
CA ASN A 62 7.68 0.70 -9.80
C ASN A 62 7.44 0.58 -8.29
N GLY A 63 6.53 1.38 -7.72
CA GLY A 63 6.09 1.29 -6.32
C GLY A 63 5.47 -0.07 -6.01
N LEU A 64 4.56 -0.54 -6.87
CA LEU A 64 3.96 -1.86 -6.76
C LEU A 64 5.01 -2.99 -6.85
N LEU A 65 5.92 -2.92 -7.83
CA LEU A 65 6.96 -3.93 -8.02
C LEU A 65 7.92 -4.00 -6.83
N THR A 66 8.38 -2.86 -6.34
CA THR A 66 9.29 -2.79 -5.18
C THR A 66 8.61 -3.25 -3.90
N SER A 67 7.34 -2.88 -3.68
CA SER A 67 6.53 -3.37 -2.56
C SER A 67 6.33 -4.89 -2.61
N ILE A 68 5.91 -5.44 -3.76
CA ILE A 68 5.72 -6.89 -3.93
C ILE A 68 7.04 -7.63 -3.71
N ALA A 69 8.16 -7.11 -4.25
CA ALA A 69 9.47 -7.72 -4.05
C ALA A 69 9.85 -7.74 -2.56
N LEU A 70 9.66 -6.61 -1.85
CA LEU A 70 9.98 -6.48 -0.43
C LEU A 70 9.11 -7.40 0.43
N GLU A 71 7.78 -7.42 0.22
CA GLU A 71 6.87 -8.32 0.92
C GLU A 71 7.19 -9.80 0.63
N THR A 72 7.50 -10.13 -0.62
CA THR A 72 7.86 -11.49 -1.02
C THR A 72 9.15 -11.93 -0.32
N VAL A 73 10.20 -11.10 -0.29
CA VAL A 73 11.47 -11.40 0.38
C VAL A 73 11.27 -11.62 1.89
N ILE A 74 10.41 -10.82 2.53
CA ILE A 74 10.09 -11.00 3.95
C ILE A 74 9.33 -12.32 4.17
N LEU A 75 8.32 -12.61 3.35
CA LEU A 75 7.48 -13.81 3.46
C LEU A 75 8.23 -15.10 3.10
N MET A 76 9.22 -15.02 2.21
CA MET A 76 10.11 -16.14 1.87
C MET A 76 10.88 -16.69 3.07
N ARG A 77 11.06 -15.90 4.13
CA ARG A 77 11.67 -16.37 5.39
C ARG A 77 10.75 -17.28 6.21
N GLN A 78 9.46 -17.31 5.88
CA GLN A 78 8.43 -18.06 6.62
C GLN A 78 7.75 -19.14 5.76
N MET A 79 7.81 -19.03 4.43
CA MET A 79 7.05 -19.85 3.48
C MET A 79 7.84 -20.10 2.20
N ALA A 80 7.48 -21.14 1.43
CA ALA A 80 8.05 -21.37 0.11
C ALA A 80 7.78 -20.19 -0.86
N LEU A 81 8.75 -19.89 -1.74
CA LEU A 81 8.74 -18.72 -2.64
C LEU A 81 7.43 -18.55 -3.41
N LYS A 82 6.90 -19.64 -3.99
CA LYS A 82 5.65 -19.61 -4.75
C LYS A 82 4.45 -19.15 -3.91
N VAL A 83 4.37 -19.61 -2.66
CA VAL A 83 3.29 -19.25 -1.72
C VAL A 83 3.48 -17.83 -1.21
N ALA A 84 4.74 -17.43 -0.93
CA ALA A 84 5.08 -16.07 -0.52
C ALA A 84 4.67 -15.04 -1.58
N PHE A 85 4.97 -15.29 -2.85
CA PHE A 85 4.61 -14.40 -3.97
C PHE A 85 3.09 -14.31 -4.18
N GLN A 86 2.40 -15.46 -4.19
CA GLN A 86 0.93 -15.48 -4.26
C GLN A 86 0.29 -14.77 -3.07
N THR A 87 0.90 -14.85 -1.89
CA THR A 87 0.44 -14.16 -0.69
C THR A 87 0.67 -12.65 -0.79
N ALA A 88 1.85 -12.19 -1.24
CA ALA A 88 2.14 -10.77 -1.43
C ALA A 88 1.18 -10.11 -2.43
N ILE A 89 0.97 -10.75 -3.57
CA ILE A 89 0.01 -10.27 -4.58
C ILE A 89 -1.44 -10.36 -4.04
N GLY A 90 -1.86 -11.52 -3.55
CA GLY A 90 -3.26 -11.75 -3.18
C GLY A 90 -3.70 -11.03 -1.91
N MET A 91 -2.77 -10.67 -1.01
CA MET A 91 -3.12 -10.03 0.26
C MET A 91 -3.13 -8.52 0.21
N SER A 92 -2.33 -7.92 -0.67
CA SER A 92 -2.02 -6.50 -0.60
C SER A 92 -2.33 -5.75 -1.90
N LEU A 93 -2.65 -6.38 -3.04
CA LEU A 93 -2.78 -5.66 -4.32
C LEU A 93 -3.83 -4.54 -4.31
N ILE A 94 -5.02 -4.80 -3.75
CA ILE A 94 -6.09 -3.79 -3.66
C ILE A 94 -5.64 -2.62 -2.76
N SER A 95 -5.02 -2.94 -1.63
CA SER A 95 -4.47 -1.96 -0.69
C SER A 95 -3.35 -1.12 -1.32
N MET A 96 -2.47 -1.78 -2.08
CA MET A 96 -1.37 -1.14 -2.80
C MET A 96 -1.88 -0.19 -3.88
N ILE A 97 -2.83 -0.61 -4.71
CA ILE A 97 -3.43 0.26 -5.73
C ILE A 97 -4.14 1.45 -5.07
N SER A 98 -4.87 1.22 -3.96
CA SER A 98 -5.56 2.29 -3.24
C SER A 98 -4.59 3.31 -2.62
N MET A 99 -3.45 2.83 -2.11
CA MET A 99 -2.39 3.64 -1.53
C MET A 99 -1.73 4.51 -2.60
N GLU A 100 -1.32 3.90 -3.71
CA GLU A 100 -0.72 4.58 -4.86
C GLU A 100 -1.66 5.61 -5.47
N ALA A 101 -2.94 5.28 -5.67
CA ALA A 101 -3.93 6.22 -6.15
C ALA A 101 -4.11 7.42 -5.19
N ALA A 102 -4.10 7.20 -3.88
CA ALA A 102 -4.21 8.27 -2.89
C ALA A 102 -2.97 9.17 -2.85
N MET A 103 -1.77 8.58 -2.88
CA MET A 103 -0.51 9.32 -2.91
C MET A 103 -0.45 10.23 -4.14
N ASN A 104 -0.77 9.65 -5.29
CA ASN A 104 -0.76 10.33 -6.57
C ASN A 104 -1.82 11.45 -6.68
N LEU A 105 -3.01 11.22 -6.10
CA LEU A 105 -4.05 12.24 -6.01
C LEU A 105 -3.61 13.42 -5.14
N VAL A 106 -2.96 13.14 -4.01
CA VAL A 106 -2.44 14.17 -3.09
C VAL A 106 -1.31 14.95 -3.75
N ASP A 107 -0.42 14.31 -4.51
CA ASP A 107 0.64 15.01 -5.25
C ASP A 107 0.03 15.98 -6.27
N VAL A 108 -0.86 15.50 -7.15
CA VAL A 108 -1.53 16.37 -8.13
C VAL A 108 -2.31 17.51 -7.46
N TRP A 109 -2.98 17.24 -6.34
CA TRP A 109 -3.78 18.24 -5.65
C TRP A 109 -2.92 19.33 -4.97
N LEU A 110 -1.74 18.98 -4.45
CA LEU A 110 -0.88 19.91 -3.72
C LEU A 110 0.16 20.61 -4.61
N THR A 111 0.67 19.96 -5.66
CA THR A 111 1.76 20.49 -6.49
C THR A 111 1.34 20.84 -7.91
N GLY A 112 0.12 20.48 -8.32
CA GLY A 112 -0.41 20.75 -9.67
C GLY A 112 0.25 19.95 -10.78
N GLY A 113 1.07 18.94 -10.45
CA GLY A 113 1.78 18.08 -11.40
C GLY A 113 2.60 16.98 -10.69
N ALA A 114 3.44 16.24 -11.43
CA ALA A 114 4.36 15.26 -10.85
C ALA A 114 5.62 15.96 -10.30
N LYS A 115 5.46 16.72 -9.22
CA LYS A 115 6.58 17.45 -8.60
C LYS A 115 6.73 17.08 -7.14
N LEU A 116 7.74 16.26 -6.87
CA LEU A 116 8.20 16.02 -5.51
C LEU A 116 8.72 17.30 -4.87
N THR A 117 7.98 17.80 -3.89
CA THR A 117 8.42 18.88 -2.98
C THR A 117 8.58 18.32 -1.58
N TRP A 118 9.61 18.75 -0.87
CA TRP A 118 9.95 18.22 0.46
C TRP A 118 8.81 18.33 1.48
N TRP A 119 7.95 19.35 1.34
CA TRP A 119 6.79 19.56 2.22
C TRP A 119 5.60 18.64 1.92
N VAL A 120 5.48 18.10 0.70
CA VAL A 120 4.33 17.28 0.28
C VAL A 120 4.52 15.81 0.65
N ILE A 121 5.77 15.34 0.73
CA ILE A 121 6.12 13.95 1.07
C ILE A 121 5.39 13.45 2.34
N PRO A 122 5.40 14.17 3.48
CA PRO A 122 4.70 13.70 4.69
C PRO A 122 3.19 13.53 4.50
N PHE A 123 2.54 14.43 3.75
CA PHE A 123 1.10 14.36 3.48
C PHE A 123 0.77 13.20 2.55
N MET A 124 1.58 13.00 1.52
CA MET A 124 1.46 11.89 0.59
C MET A 124 1.57 10.54 1.32
N LEU A 125 2.62 10.37 2.14
CA LEU A 125 2.82 9.16 2.95
C LEU A 125 1.68 8.91 3.94
N LEU A 126 1.15 9.97 4.56
CA LEU A 126 0.04 9.87 5.50
C LEU A 126 -1.25 9.43 4.81
N ALA A 127 -1.56 10.00 3.65
CA ALA A 127 -2.71 9.60 2.83
C ALA A 127 -2.57 8.15 2.34
N GLY A 128 -1.37 7.79 1.89
CA GLY A 128 -1.01 6.43 1.51
C GLY A 128 -1.16 5.43 2.66
N PHE A 129 -0.89 5.82 3.91
CA PHE A 129 -1.08 4.97 5.08
C PHE A 129 -2.54 4.83 5.48
N ILE A 130 -3.29 5.93 5.57
CA ILE A 130 -4.66 5.95 6.10
C ILE A 130 -5.64 5.21 5.17
N THR A 131 -5.47 5.35 3.86
CA THR A 131 -6.38 4.80 2.84
C THR A 131 -6.53 3.27 2.91
N PRO A 132 -5.45 2.47 2.88
CA PRO A 132 -5.52 1.00 2.93
C PRO A 132 -5.71 0.42 4.33
N LEU A 133 -5.43 1.20 5.39
CA LEU A 133 -5.46 0.73 6.78
C LEU A 133 -6.80 0.11 7.23
N PRO A 134 -7.97 0.75 7.02
CA PRO A 134 -9.26 0.19 7.43
C PRO A 134 -9.62 -1.05 6.61
N TYR A 135 -9.27 -1.09 5.33
CA TYR A 135 -9.46 -2.26 4.47
C TYR A 135 -8.60 -3.44 4.95
N ASN A 136 -7.32 -3.21 5.26
CA ASN A 136 -6.42 -4.21 5.82
C ASN A 136 -6.90 -4.75 7.18
N TYR A 137 -7.49 -3.88 8.02
CA TYR A 137 -8.10 -4.29 9.28
C TYR A 137 -9.31 -5.21 9.06
N TRP A 138 -10.26 -4.77 8.24
CA TRP A 138 -11.48 -5.51 7.91
C TRP A 138 -11.13 -6.89 7.34
N ARG A 139 -10.17 -6.93 6.41
CA ARG A 139 -9.71 -8.16 5.78
C ARG A 139 -9.12 -9.16 6.78
N LEU A 140 -8.32 -8.70 7.75
CA LEU A 140 -7.77 -9.58 8.80
C LEU A 140 -8.86 -10.16 9.71
N LYS A 141 -9.95 -9.42 9.96
CA LYS A 141 -11.12 -9.90 10.71
C LYS A 141 -11.96 -10.88 9.90
N ALA A 142 -12.24 -10.57 8.64
CA ALA A 142 -13.01 -11.43 7.74
C ALA A 142 -12.33 -12.79 7.51
N LEU A 143 -10.99 -12.83 7.46
CA LEU A 143 -10.22 -14.05 7.29
C LEU A 143 -9.96 -14.83 8.60
N GLY A 144 -10.48 -14.37 9.75
CA GLY A 144 -10.29 -15.03 11.04
C GLY A 144 -8.85 -15.03 11.59
N LYS A 145 -7.91 -14.33 10.94
CA LYS A 145 -6.46 -14.40 11.26
C LYS A 145 -6.02 -13.55 12.47
N ALA A 146 -6.96 -12.89 13.15
CA ALA A 146 -6.64 -11.84 14.12
C ALA A 146 -7.43 -11.88 15.44
N CYS A 147 -8.27 -12.90 15.67
CA CYS A 147 -8.94 -13.12 16.94
C CYS A 147 -8.56 -14.50 17.51
N HIS A 148 -7.54 -14.50 18.36
CA HIS A 148 -7.36 -15.45 19.46
C HIS A 148 -6.86 -14.63 20.66
#